data_AF-A0A965L1F8-F1
#
_entry.id   AF-A0A965L1F8-F1
#
_cell.length_a   1.000
_cell.length_b   1.000
_cell.length_c   1.000
_cell.angle_alpha   90.00
_cell.angle_beta   90.00
_cell.angle_gamma   90.00
#
_symmetry.space_group_name_H-M   'P 1'
#
loop_
_entity.id
_entity.type
_entity.pdbx_description
1 polymer ?
#
loop_
_entity_poly.entity_id
_entity_poly.type
_entity_poly.pdbx_seq_one_letter_code
_entity_poly.pdbx_strand_id
1 'polypeptide(L)'
;IRENFRKMRKASVTEVIDNAITATMSRTIITHGTTEAMVLAMLIFGGPVLFYFALALTIGIVFGIYSSVLVMAPITMWLGIKREDLVKPVKKKDDGPEVYTP
;
A
#
# COMPACT_ATOMS: atom_id res chain seq x y z
N ILE A 1 -0.77 -6.63 0.90
CA ILE A 1 -1.75 -7.12 1.90
C ILE A 1 -2.04 -8.62 1.71
N ARG A 2 -2.76 -9.06 0.66
CA ARG A 2 -3.15 -10.47 0.45
C ARG A 2 -1.98 -11.48 0.49
N GLU A 3 -0.82 -11.13 -0.07
CA GLU A 3 0.39 -11.98 -0.02
C GLU A 3 1.06 -12.00 1.36
N ASN A 4 1.08 -10.87 2.09
CA ASN A 4 1.63 -10.81 3.45
C ASN A 4 0.77 -11.64 4.42
N PHE A 5 -0.55 -11.63 4.24
CA PHE A 5 -1.47 -12.51 4.98
C PHE A 5 -1.20 -14.00 4.73
N ARG A 6 -0.76 -14.37 3.51
CA ARG A 6 -0.43 -15.76 3.17
C ARG A 6 0.95 -16.18 3.72
N LYS A 7 1.93 -15.27 3.81
CA LYS A 7 3.27 -15.52 4.36
C LYS A 7 3.30 -15.52 5.90
N MET A 8 2.53 -14.66 6.56
CA MET A 8 2.60 -14.44 8.02
C MET A 8 1.46 -15.16 8.77
N ARG A 9 1.38 -16.49 8.61
CA ARG A 9 0.26 -17.32 9.08
C ARG A 9 0.00 -17.30 10.60
N LYS A 10 0.97 -16.84 11.41
CA LYS A 10 0.85 -16.71 12.89
C LYS A 10 0.70 -15.26 13.38
N ALA A 11 1.04 -14.25 12.59
CA ALA A 11 1.10 -12.85 13.03
C ALA A 11 -0.28 -12.17 13.00
N SER A 12 -0.57 -11.30 13.96
CA SER A 12 -1.86 -10.60 14.09
C SER A 12 -2.24 -9.84 12.81
N VAL A 13 -3.53 -9.65 12.54
CA VAL A 13 -4.00 -8.88 11.36
C VAL A 13 -3.32 -7.52 11.29
N THR A 14 -3.25 -6.85 12.43
CA THR A 14 -2.60 -5.56 12.63
C THR A 14 -1.12 -5.61 12.26
N GLU A 15 -0.35 -6.59 12.71
CA GLU A 15 1.06 -6.74 12.28
C GLU A 15 1.21 -6.94 10.77
N VAL A 16 0.34 -7.74 10.16
CA VAL A 16 0.41 -8.01 8.71
C VAL A 16 0.10 -6.74 7.91
N ILE A 17 -0.85 -5.96 8.39
CA ILE A 17 -1.23 -4.66 7.85
C ILE A 17 -0.08 -3.67 8.02
N ASP A 18 0.45 -3.49 9.23
CA ASP A 18 1.53 -2.55 9.51
C ASP A 18 2.79 -2.87 8.71
N ASN A 19 3.10 -4.16 8.56
CA ASN A 19 4.21 -4.61 7.73
C ASN A 19 3.95 -4.31 6.23
N ALA A 20 2.72 -4.52 5.75
CA ALA A 20 2.35 -4.17 4.37
C ALA A 20 2.39 -2.66 4.12
N ILE A 21 1.94 -1.85 5.07
CA ILE A 21 2.00 -0.38 5.02
C ILE A 21 3.45 0.06 4.97
N THR A 22 4.28 -0.40 5.91
CA THR A 22 5.70 -0.02 6.00
C THR A 22 6.46 -0.39 4.71
N ALA A 23 6.23 -1.60 4.17
CA ALA A 23 6.87 -2.05 2.94
C ALA A 23 6.49 -1.22 1.70
N THR A 24 5.24 -0.72 1.65
CA THR A 24 4.75 0.08 0.52
C THR A 24 5.11 1.55 0.71
N MET A 25 5.13 2.03 1.95
CA MET A 25 5.41 3.42 2.33
C MET A 25 6.78 3.88 1.85
N SER A 26 7.83 3.06 1.99
CA SER A 26 9.17 3.40 1.48
C SER A 26 9.16 3.65 -0.04
N ARG A 27 8.44 2.83 -0.81
CA ARG A 27 8.32 3.01 -2.27
C ARG A 27 7.54 4.29 -2.59
N THR A 28 6.45 4.53 -1.87
CA THR A 28 5.63 5.74 -2.01
C THR A 28 6.47 7.00 -1.75
N ILE A 29 7.22 7.03 -0.64
CA ILE A 29 8.09 8.16 -0.29
C ILE A 29 9.17 8.38 -1.34
N ILE A 30 9.83 7.31 -1.82
CA ILE A 30 10.88 7.43 -2.83
C ILE A 30 10.32 7.97 -4.15
N THR A 31 9.26 7.35 -4.69
CA THR A 31 8.72 7.79 -5.99
C THR A 31 8.18 9.22 -5.90
N HIS A 32 7.35 9.52 -4.91
CA HIS A 32 6.80 10.88 -4.77
C HIS A 32 7.87 11.92 -4.43
N GLY A 33 8.82 11.60 -3.55
CA GLY A 33 9.91 12.50 -3.18
C GLY A 33 10.84 12.82 -4.35
N THR A 34 11.15 11.83 -5.19
CA THR A 34 11.96 12.07 -6.41
C THR A 34 11.22 12.92 -7.44
N THR A 35 9.91 12.69 -7.64
CA THR A 35 9.10 13.53 -8.53
C THR A 35 9.01 14.97 -8.00
N GLU A 36 8.76 15.15 -6.71
CA GLU A 36 8.69 16.48 -6.09
C GLU A 36 10.04 17.20 -6.17
N ALA A 37 11.15 16.50 -5.95
CA ALA A 37 12.49 17.07 -6.10
C ALA A 37 12.76 17.57 -7.53
N MET A 38 12.34 16.81 -8.56
CA MET A 38 12.42 17.26 -9.95
C MET A 38 11.57 18.50 -10.22
N VAL A 39 10.32 18.52 -9.75
CA VAL A 39 9.41 19.65 -9.97
C VAL A 39 9.88 20.90 -9.21
N LEU A 40 10.41 20.75 -8.00
CA LEU A 40 11.01 21.85 -7.25
C LEU A 40 12.23 22.44 -7.96
N ALA A 41 13.09 21.60 -8.55
CA ALA A 41 14.19 22.07 -9.37
C ALA A 41 13.68 22.85 -10.59
N MET A 42 12.60 22.39 -11.24
CA MET A 42 11.96 23.10 -12.34
C MET A 42 11.30 24.42 -11.87
N LEU A 43 10.73 24.47 -10.67
CA LEU A 43 10.10 25.66 -10.10
C LEU A 43 11.12 26.75 -9.78
N ILE A 44 12.29 26.36 -9.24
CA ILE A 44 13.35 27.29 -8.82
C ILE A 44 14.25 27.68 -10.01
N PHE A 45 14.61 26.72 -10.87
CA PHE A 45 15.60 26.91 -11.94
C PHE A 45 15.03 26.91 -13.37
N GLY A 46 13.75 26.57 -13.58
CA GLY A 46 13.14 26.42 -14.91
C GLY A 46 12.75 27.72 -15.62
N GLY A 47 12.79 28.86 -14.92
CA GLY A 47 12.47 30.18 -15.48
C GLY A 47 10.97 30.43 -15.74
N PRO A 48 10.62 31.61 -16.29
CA PRO A 48 9.23 32.10 -16.31
C PRO A 48 8.28 31.30 -17.22
N VAL A 49 8.82 30.63 -18.26
CA VAL A 49 8.02 29.78 -19.16
C VAL A 49 7.49 28.54 -18.43
N LEU A 50 8.27 27.98 -17.52
CA LEU A 50 7.97 26.73 -16.82
C LEU A 50 7.39 26.94 -15.42
N PHE A 51 7.45 28.17 -14.89
CA PHE A 51 7.07 28.49 -13.51
C PHE A 51 5.62 28.08 -13.18
N TYR A 52 4.64 28.53 -13.96
CA TYR A 52 3.23 28.22 -13.69
C TYR A 52 2.89 26.74 -13.87
N PHE A 53 3.57 26.07 -14.81
CA PHE A 53 3.42 24.64 -15.01
C PHE A 53 3.99 23.84 -13.83
N ALA A 54 5.21 24.16 -13.40
CA ALA A 54 5.83 23.55 -12.22
C ALA A 54 5.03 23.85 -10.96
N LEU A 55 4.47 25.06 -10.81
CA LEU A 55 3.62 25.43 -9.68
C LEU A 55 2.34 24.56 -9.64
N ALA A 56 1.68 24.36 -10.77
CA ALA A 56 0.50 23.50 -10.85
C ALA A 56 0.83 22.03 -10.52
N LEU A 57 1.99 21.54 -11.00
CA LEU A 57 2.48 20.20 -10.68
C LEU A 57 2.80 20.05 -9.19
N THR A 58 3.54 20.98 -8.59
CA THR A 58 3.86 20.98 -7.16
C THR A 58 2.58 20.93 -6.32
N ILE A 59 1.60 21.79 -6.62
CA ILE A 59 0.32 21.79 -5.89
C ILE A 59 -0.38 20.43 -6.05
N GLY A 60 -0.50 19.92 -7.27
CA GLY A 60 -1.15 18.63 -7.53
C GLY A 60 -0.47 17.45 -6.82
N ILE A 61 0.87 17.43 -6.80
CA ILE A 61 1.65 16.37 -6.16
C ILE A 61 1.52 16.45 -4.64
N VAL A 62 1.64 17.64 -4.03
CA VAL A 62 1.48 17.82 -2.58
C VAL A 62 0.11 17.33 -2.11
N PHE A 63 -0.98 17.72 -2.78
CA PHE A 63 -2.32 17.23 -2.45
C PHE A 63 -2.48 15.73 -2.72
N GLY A 64 -1.89 15.20 -3.80
CA GLY A 64 -1.94 13.77 -4.14
C GLY A 64 -1.21 12.88 -3.13
N ILE A 65 -0.03 13.30 -2.66
CA ILE A 65 0.74 12.60 -1.62
C ILE A 65 -0.01 12.63 -0.30
N TYR A 66 -0.47 13.82 0.12
CA TYR A 66 -1.17 14.01 1.38
C TYR A 66 -2.44 13.14 1.42
N SER A 67 -3.22 13.14 0.34
CA SER A 67 -4.40 12.29 0.21
C SER A 67 -4.06 10.80 0.23
N SER A 68 -2.97 10.37 -0.39
CA SER A 68 -2.68 8.93 -0.51
C SER A 68 -2.05 8.33 0.74
N VAL A 69 -1.15 9.06 1.41
CA VAL A 69 -0.40 8.58 2.59
C VAL A 69 -1.25 8.67 3.85
N LEU A 70 -1.94 9.80 4.07
CA LEU A 70 -2.69 10.02 5.31
C LEU A 70 -4.07 9.39 5.33
N VAL A 71 -4.65 9.04 4.17
CA VAL A 71 -5.97 8.38 4.13
C VAL A 71 -5.82 6.86 4.24
N MET A 72 -4.78 6.26 3.66
CA MET A 72 -4.55 4.81 3.73
C MET A 72 -4.35 4.28 5.14
N ALA A 73 -3.52 4.93 5.97
CA ALA A 73 -3.23 4.48 7.33
C ALA A 73 -4.47 4.41 8.24
N PRO A 74 -5.29 5.47 8.40
CA PRO A 74 -6.49 5.44 9.21
C PRO A 74 -7.60 4.57 8.59
N ILE A 75 -7.77 4.53 7.26
CA ILE A 75 -8.74 3.62 6.64
C ILE A 75 -8.40 2.17 6.97
N THR A 76 -7.11 1.80 6.93
CA THR A 76 -6.70 0.42 7.19
C THR A 76 -6.86 0.04 8.67
N MET A 77 -6.63 0.98 9.59
CA MET A 77 -6.94 0.79 11.01
C MET A 77 -8.45 0.73 11.28
N TRP A 78 -9.24 1.60 10.62
CA TRP A 78 -10.68 1.70 10.82
C TRP A 78 -11.46 0.53 10.22
N LEU A 79 -10.98 -0.03 9.09
CA LEU A 79 -11.62 -1.20 8.46
C LEU A 79 -11.50 -2.48 9.30
N GLY A 80 -10.65 -2.52 10.34
CA GLY A 80 -10.62 -3.61 11.33
C GLY A 80 -10.65 -5.00 10.70
N ILE A 81 -9.93 -5.19 9.58
CA ILE A 81 -10.14 -6.32 8.67
C ILE A 81 -9.98 -7.64 9.43
N LYS A 82 -11.04 -8.43 9.57
CA LYS A 82 -10.93 -9.73 10.23
C LYS A 82 -10.23 -10.72 9.29
N ARG A 83 -9.43 -11.64 9.86
CA ARG A 83 -8.70 -12.67 9.06
C ARG A 83 -9.64 -13.46 8.14
N GLU A 84 -10.91 -13.59 8.52
CA GLU A 84 -11.94 -14.31 7.77
C GLU A 84 -12.28 -13.67 6.41
N ASP A 85 -12.18 -12.35 6.24
CA ASP A 85 -12.55 -11.66 4.98
C ASP A 85 -11.47 -11.75 3.90
N LEU A 86 -10.22 -11.93 4.30
CA LEU A 86 -9.07 -11.97 3.37
C LEU A 86 -8.65 -13.39 2.99
N VAL A 87 -9.02 -14.38 3.80
CA VAL A 87 -8.78 -15.79 3.54
C VAL A 87 -10.11 -16.44 3.19
N LYS A 88 -10.45 -16.49 1.89
CA LYS A 88 -11.48 -17.44 1.43
C LYS A 88 -11.09 -18.81 1.98
N PRO A 89 -11.96 -19.52 2.72
CA PRO A 89 -11.64 -20.84 3.22
C PRO A 89 -11.26 -21.68 2.01
N VAL A 90 -10.02 -22.17 2.01
CA VAL A 90 -9.63 -23.25 1.11
C VAL A 90 -10.60 -24.36 1.44
N LYS A 91 -11.56 -24.64 0.56
CA LYS A 91 -12.40 -25.83 0.66
C LYS A 91 -11.46 -26.99 0.92
N LYS A 92 -11.58 -27.59 2.10
CA LYS A 92 -11.07 -28.94 2.34
C LYS A 92 -11.70 -29.78 1.23
N LYS A 93 -10.88 -30.28 0.30
CA LYS A 93 -11.30 -31.44 -0.47
C LYS A 93 -11.34 -32.56 0.55
N ASP A 94 -12.55 -33.03 0.84
CA ASP A 94 -12.78 -34.29 1.51
C ASP A 94 -12.30 -35.40 0.56
N ASP A 95 -11.01 -35.72 0.62
CA ASP A 95 -10.52 -37.00 0.11
C ASP A 95 -10.75 -37.99 1.27
N GLY A 96 -11.87 -38.70 1.18
CA GLY A 96 -12.36 -39.65 2.18
C GLY A 96 -11.38 -40.79 2.47
N PRO A 97 -11.58 -41.55 3.56
CA PRO A 97 -10.66 -42.60 3.97
C PRO A 97 -10.59 -43.69 2.90
N GLU A 98 -9.42 -43.86 2.29
CA GLU A 98 -9.08 -45.08 1.56
C GLU A 98 -9.21 -46.26 2.52
N VAL A 99 -10.27 -47.03 2.33
CA VAL A 99 -10.51 -48.28 3.03
C VAL A 99 -9.44 -49.27 2.58
N TYR A 100 -8.46 -49.51 3.46
CA TYR A 100 -7.55 -50.64 3.36
C TYR A 100 -8.34 -51.92 3.60
N THR A 101 -8.61 -52.68 2.53
CA THR A 101 -8.98 -54.10 2.64
C THR A 101 -7.79 -54.97 2.23
N PRO A 102 -7.53 -56.06 2.99
CA PRO A 102 -6.34 -56.90 2.85
C PRO A 102 -6.30 -57.74 1.58
#